data_AF-A0A3Q4AC90-F1
#
_entry.id   AF-A0A3Q4AC90-F1
#
_cell.length_a   1.000
_cell.length_b   1.000
_cell.length_c   1.000
_cell.angle_alpha   90.00
_cell.angle_beta   90.00
_cell.angle_gamma   90.00
#
_symmetry.space_group_name_H-M   'P 1'
#
loop_
_entity.id
_entity.type
_entity.pdbx_description
1 polymer ?
#
loop_
_entity_poly.entity_id
_entity_poly.type
_entity_poly.pdbx_seq_one_letter_code
_entity_poly.pdbx_strand_id
1 'polypeptide(L)'
;MTAKEKEWITRLQMIQLQSEHPYLEDYYYQEYYRRIEAKMAEEELGIRGKREPPKLTTLYITKTDSYTPVVHIEGSLGQVAVSTCYSPRRAISAVHGVQAQGPLEACSSFWRSLSSDTILCFKCRDTGGEFLPFLLVSKGKRLLSRLLPFLKNDAALEMLRIVTSNLPTLMSRDTEEALPVLYPPFRNVIGGLTFSQLIKVLKDLTSDSLTLACQNKFGLSLLYALLSQGEKLLSSSVPLEPSIGDFETWTDTIFQVAGQLSQCSLVEPLLLPSNLLTLFCRYLDKHTVHQLKSNME
;
A
#
# COMPACT_ATOMS: atom_id res chain seq x y z
N MET A 1 -36.56 -7.12 10.74
CA MET A 1 -36.06 -6.95 12.12
C MET A 1 -37.23 -6.73 13.06
N THR A 2 -37.44 -7.68 13.97
CA THR A 2 -38.42 -7.62 15.04
C THR A 2 -37.97 -6.66 16.15
N ALA A 3 -38.90 -6.21 16.99
CA ALA A 3 -38.56 -5.32 18.11
C ALA A 3 -37.55 -5.97 19.08
N LYS A 4 -37.66 -7.29 19.30
CA LYS A 4 -36.74 -8.07 20.13
C LYS A 4 -35.32 -8.11 19.56
N GLU A 5 -35.19 -8.25 18.23
CA GLU A 5 -33.88 -8.21 17.56
C GLU A 5 -33.25 -6.83 17.66
N LYS A 6 -34.05 -5.76 17.50
CA LYS A 6 -33.55 -4.38 17.68
C LYS A 6 -33.03 -4.16 19.10
N GLU A 7 -33.82 -4.55 20.09
CA GLU A 7 -33.45 -4.39 21.50
C GLU A 7 -32.20 -5.21 21.88
N TRP A 8 -32.07 -6.42 21.33
CA TRP A 8 -30.89 -7.25 21.51
C TRP A 8 -29.64 -6.61 20.91
N ILE A 9 -29.72 -6.11 19.66
CA ILE A 9 -28.59 -5.39 19.02
C ILE A 9 -28.23 -4.14 19.80
N THR A 10 -29.21 -3.35 20.25
CA THR A 10 -28.97 -2.16 21.07
C THR A 10 -28.21 -2.54 22.35
N ARG A 11 -28.64 -3.58 23.08
CA ARG A 11 -27.93 -4.04 24.28
C ARG A 11 -26.50 -4.48 23.97
N LEU A 12 -26.27 -5.17 22.86
CA LEU A 12 -24.95 -5.65 22.45
C LEU A 12 -24.00 -4.48 22.14
N GLN A 13 -24.49 -3.46 21.45
CA GLN A 13 -23.74 -2.23 21.17
C GLN A 13 -23.46 -1.43 22.45
N MET A 14 -24.40 -1.40 23.40
CA MET A 14 -24.22 -0.72 24.69
C MET A 14 -23.18 -1.41 25.57
N ILE A 15 -23.05 -2.74 25.51
CA ILE A 15 -22.02 -3.49 26.27
C ILE A 15 -20.60 -3.15 25.77
N GLN A 16 -20.42 -2.95 24.46
CA GLN A 16 -19.12 -2.58 23.89
C GLN A 16 -18.64 -1.18 24.30
N LEU A 17 -19.54 -0.34 24.81
CA LEU A 17 -19.23 0.99 25.34
C LEU A 17 -18.91 0.99 26.84
N GLN A 18 -18.97 -0.16 27.52
CA GLN A 18 -18.63 -0.28 28.93
C GLN A 18 -17.12 -0.49 29.10
N SER A 19 -16.41 0.54 29.55
CA SER A 19 -15.00 0.48 29.97
C SER A 19 -14.88 0.28 31.48
N GLU A 20 -13.89 -0.50 31.93
CA GLU A 20 -13.54 -0.65 33.35
C GLU A 20 -12.84 0.60 33.90
N HIS A 21 -12.25 1.42 33.03
CA HIS A 21 -11.51 2.63 33.40
C HIS A 21 -11.94 3.85 32.57
N PRO A 22 -13.20 4.32 32.68
CA PRO A 22 -13.75 5.38 31.82
C PRO A 22 -12.98 6.72 31.92
N TYR A 23 -12.40 7.01 33.09
CA TYR A 23 -11.61 8.23 33.30
C TYR A 23 -10.24 8.21 32.62
N LEU A 24 -9.72 7.01 32.27
CA LEU A 24 -8.45 6.84 31.58
C LEU A 24 -8.68 6.69 30.07
N GLU A 25 -9.64 5.87 29.66
CA GLU A 25 -9.90 5.56 28.26
C GLU A 25 -10.71 6.64 27.54
N ASP A 26 -11.64 7.30 28.25
CA ASP A 26 -12.57 8.30 27.70
C ASP A 26 -12.57 9.62 28.50
N TYR A 27 -11.39 10.05 28.98
CA TYR A 27 -11.19 11.24 29.83
C TYR A 27 -11.96 12.48 29.35
N TYR A 28 -11.85 12.83 28.06
CA TYR A 28 -12.47 14.04 27.50
C TYR A 28 -14.00 14.00 27.52
N TYR A 29 -14.60 12.82 27.30
CA TYR A 29 -16.04 12.65 27.31
C TYR A 29 -16.60 12.76 28.73
N GLN A 30 -15.93 12.10 29.69
CA GLN A 30 -16.29 12.18 31.11
C GLN A 30 -16.19 13.62 31.64
N GLU A 31 -15.10 14.32 31.30
CA GLU A 31 -14.88 15.71 31.71
C GLU A 31 -15.92 16.67 31.11
N TYR A 32 -16.29 16.46 29.84
CA TYR A 32 -17.34 17.23 29.18
C TYR A 32 -18.70 17.06 29.87
N TYR A 33 -19.10 15.82 30.17
CA TYR A 33 -20.36 15.54 30.85
C TYR A 33 -20.37 16.06 32.29
N ARG A 34 -19.27 15.92 33.02
CA ARG A 34 -19.12 16.49 34.37
C ARG A 34 -19.34 18.00 34.37
N ARG A 35 -18.83 18.71 33.35
CA ARG A 35 -19.05 20.15 33.18
C ARG A 35 -20.49 20.50 32.84
N ILE A 36 -21.18 19.65 32.08
CA ILE A 36 -22.61 19.82 31.80
C ILE A 36 -23.45 19.59 33.06
N GLU A 37 -23.18 18.54 33.82
CA GLU A 37 -23.87 18.25 35.08
C GLU A 37 -23.66 19.36 36.11
N ALA A 38 -22.45 19.87 36.25
CA ALA A 38 -22.16 21.02 37.10
C ALA A 38 -22.95 22.27 36.69
N LYS A 39 -23.04 22.55 35.38
CA LYS A 39 -23.86 23.67 34.86
C LYS A 39 -25.35 23.47 35.11
N MET A 40 -25.87 22.25 34.97
CA MET A 40 -27.27 21.95 35.26
C MET A 40 -27.57 22.05 36.77
N ALA A 41 -26.63 21.65 37.64
CA ALA A 41 -26.77 21.79 39.09
C ALA A 41 -26.71 23.26 39.55
N GLU A 42 -25.90 24.09 38.87
CA GLU A 42 -25.91 25.56 39.06
C GLU A 42 -27.20 26.20 38.54
N GLU A 43 -27.74 25.74 37.40
CA GLU A 43 -29.02 26.19 36.85
C GLU A 43 -30.23 25.73 37.68
N GLU A 44 -30.18 24.58 38.36
CA GLU A 44 -31.26 24.11 39.24
C GLU A 44 -31.48 25.00 40.48
N LEU A 45 -30.47 25.76 40.90
CA LEU A 45 -30.55 26.75 41.99
C LEU A 45 -31.08 28.12 41.52
N GLY A 46 -31.27 28.33 40.21
CA GLY A 46 -31.78 29.56 39.60
C GLY A 46 -33.01 29.31 38.74
N ILE A 47 -34.18 29.76 39.20
CA ILE A 47 -35.47 29.58 38.50
C ILE A 47 -35.41 30.14 37.06
N ARG A 48 -35.25 29.29 36.03
CA ARG A 48 -35.99 29.25 34.74
C ARG A 48 -35.32 28.38 33.67
N GLY A 49 -36.15 27.58 32.96
CA GLY A 49 -36.00 27.35 31.51
C GLY A 49 -35.41 26.00 31.08
N LYS A 50 -36.25 24.96 31.00
CA LYS A 50 -35.91 23.60 30.53
C LYS A 50 -35.21 23.58 29.16
N ARG A 51 -33.99 23.06 29.12
CA ARG A 51 -33.49 22.20 28.04
C ARG A 51 -32.73 21.04 28.67
N GLU A 52 -33.37 19.87 28.74
CA GLU A 52 -32.64 18.65 29.08
C GLU A 52 -31.68 18.32 27.93
N PRO A 53 -30.36 18.23 28.17
CA PRO A 53 -29.45 17.71 27.17
C PRO A 53 -29.85 16.27 26.87
N PRO A 54 -29.79 15.81 25.61
CA PRO A 54 -30.10 14.43 25.27
C PRO A 54 -29.18 13.50 26.07
N LYS A 55 -29.73 12.90 27.12
CA LYS A 55 -29.04 11.91 27.94
C LYS A 55 -28.97 10.63 27.11
N LEU A 56 -27.76 10.27 26.69
CA LEU A 56 -27.50 8.90 26.27
C LEU A 56 -27.75 8.04 27.51
N THR A 57 -28.89 7.37 27.56
CA THR A 57 -29.24 6.51 28.70
C THR A 57 -28.37 5.27 28.58
N THR A 58 -27.16 5.32 29.11
CA THR A 58 -26.37 4.13 29.35
C THR A 58 -27.02 3.42 30.53
N LEU A 59 -27.89 2.45 30.23
CA LEU A 59 -28.32 1.48 31.23
C LEU A 59 -27.05 0.83 31.77
N TYR A 60 -26.64 1.21 32.97
CA TYR A 60 -25.67 0.48 33.77
C TYR A 60 -26.31 -0.86 34.11
N ILE A 61 -26.19 -1.81 33.18
CA ILE A 61 -26.52 -3.20 33.44
C ILE A 61 -25.49 -3.67 34.45
N THR A 62 -25.92 -3.84 35.70
CA THR A 62 -25.18 -4.53 36.74
C THR A 62 -24.72 -5.85 36.15
N LYS A 63 -23.41 -6.10 36.13
CA LYS A 63 -22.80 -7.28 35.49
C LYS A 63 -23.50 -8.56 35.96
N THR A 64 -24.44 -9.06 35.16
CA THR A 64 -24.97 -10.41 35.31
C THR A 64 -23.96 -11.37 34.68
N ASP A 65 -23.49 -12.26 35.54
CA ASP A 65 -22.69 -13.46 35.38
C ASP A 65 -22.13 -13.79 33.99
N SER A 66 -20.83 -14.09 34.01
CA SER A 66 -20.00 -14.65 32.95
C SER A 66 -20.82 -15.39 31.88
N TYR A 67 -20.97 -14.73 30.74
CA TYR A 67 -21.56 -15.28 29.53
C TYR A 67 -20.82 -16.57 29.14
N THR A 68 -21.52 -17.69 29.20
CA THR A 68 -21.05 -18.96 28.62
C THR A 68 -21.43 -18.95 27.13
N PRO A 69 -20.45 -19.02 26.21
CA PRO A 69 -20.74 -18.91 24.79
C PRO A 69 -21.55 -20.11 24.29
N VAL A 70 -22.83 -19.87 23.99
CA VAL A 70 -23.74 -20.84 23.37
C VAL A 70 -23.58 -20.77 21.85
N VAL A 71 -22.42 -21.16 21.32
CA VAL A 71 -22.32 -21.47 19.89
C VAL A 71 -21.30 -22.60 19.68
N HIS A 72 -21.75 -23.84 19.79
CA HIS A 72 -21.08 -24.96 19.13
C HIS A 72 -21.61 -25.03 17.70
N ILE A 73 -20.82 -24.57 16.72
CA ILE A 73 -21.10 -24.85 15.31
C ILE A 73 -20.58 -26.26 15.04
N GLU A 74 -21.51 -27.20 14.88
CA GLU A 74 -21.22 -28.62 14.63
C GLU A 74 -20.27 -28.77 13.42
N GLY A 75 -19.13 -29.43 13.61
CA GLY A 75 -18.09 -29.61 12.58
C GLY A 75 -16.89 -28.65 12.64
N SER A 76 -16.83 -27.72 13.60
CA SER A 76 -15.67 -26.83 13.77
C SER A 76 -14.55 -27.49 14.57
N LEU A 77 -13.36 -27.62 13.96
CA LEU A 77 -12.13 -28.12 14.59
C LEU A 77 -11.51 -27.08 15.55
N GLY A 78 -12.23 -26.74 16.61
CA GLY A 78 -11.74 -25.89 17.71
C GLY A 78 -12.69 -24.77 18.16
N GLN A 79 -12.54 -24.33 19.40
CA GLN A 79 -13.26 -23.19 19.96
C GLN A 79 -12.72 -21.88 19.34
N VAL A 80 -13.62 -21.07 18.76
CA VAL A 80 -13.26 -19.75 18.22
C VAL A 80 -13.01 -18.80 19.40
N ALA A 81 -11.75 -18.57 19.73
CA ALA A 81 -11.38 -17.57 20.73
C ALA A 81 -11.74 -16.16 20.25
N VAL A 82 -12.30 -15.35 21.16
CA VAL A 82 -12.70 -13.97 20.91
C VAL A 82 -11.50 -13.15 20.43
N SER A 83 -11.63 -12.46 19.28
CA SER A 83 -10.57 -11.62 18.72
C SER A 83 -10.37 -10.37 19.58
N THR A 84 -9.19 -10.21 20.17
CA THR A 84 -8.76 -8.94 20.76
C THR A 84 -8.31 -7.99 19.66
N CYS A 85 -8.45 -6.67 19.87
CA CYS A 85 -8.04 -5.61 18.93
C CYS A 85 -6.52 -5.58 18.64
N TYR A 86 -5.73 -6.32 19.41
CA TYR A 86 -4.28 -6.42 19.27
C TYR A 86 -3.81 -7.53 18.32
N SER A 87 -4.69 -8.45 17.88
CA SER A 87 -4.30 -9.50 16.94
C SER A 87 -5.45 -9.95 16.03
N PRO A 88 -5.81 -9.15 15.01
CA PRO A 88 -6.86 -9.53 14.08
C PRO A 88 -6.37 -10.67 13.16
N ARG A 89 -6.96 -11.87 13.30
CA ARG A 89 -6.81 -12.92 12.29
C ARG A 89 -7.82 -12.74 11.16
N ARG A 90 -7.37 -12.95 9.91
CA ARG A 90 -8.25 -13.03 8.73
C ARG A 90 -9.14 -14.28 8.85
N ALA A 91 -10.41 -14.10 9.21
CA ALA A 91 -11.37 -15.18 9.36
C ALA A 91 -12.11 -15.57 8.05
N ILE A 92 -11.97 -14.78 6.98
CA ILE A 92 -12.74 -14.97 5.74
C ILE A 92 -11.78 -14.95 4.54
N SER A 93 -11.67 -16.09 3.85
CA SER A 93 -11.07 -16.18 2.52
C SER A 93 -12.21 -16.12 1.50
N ALA A 94 -12.49 -14.92 0.96
CA ALA A 94 -13.45 -14.76 -0.11
C ALA A 94 -12.81 -15.22 -1.43
N VAL A 95 -12.81 -16.53 -1.66
CA VAL A 95 -12.60 -17.11 -2.99
C VAL A 95 -13.92 -17.74 -3.38
N HIS A 96 -14.67 -17.05 -4.23
CA HIS A 96 -15.41 -17.54 -5.39
C HIS A 96 -15.97 -16.31 -6.10
N GLY A 97 -15.46 -16.07 -7.31
CA GLY A 97 -15.88 -14.95 -8.15
C GLY A 97 -17.29 -15.18 -8.68
N VAL A 98 -18.14 -14.19 -8.47
CA VAL A 98 -19.28 -13.93 -9.34
C VAL A 98 -19.30 -12.43 -9.60
N GLN A 99 -19.17 -12.06 -10.87
CA GLN A 99 -19.39 -10.71 -11.39
C GLN A 99 -20.77 -10.22 -10.94
N ALA A 100 -20.82 -9.15 -10.15
CA ALA A 100 -22.05 -8.41 -9.90
C ALA A 100 -21.73 -6.91 -9.85
N GLN A 101 -22.37 -6.18 -10.76
CA GLN A 101 -22.33 -4.73 -10.86
C GLN A 101 -23.15 -4.08 -9.72
N GLY A 102 -22.57 -3.05 -9.08
CA GLY A 102 -23.24 -1.97 -8.34
C GLY A 102 -23.19 -2.04 -6.80
N PRO A 103 -23.36 -0.92 -6.06
CA PRO A 103 -23.43 0.50 -6.46
C PRO A 103 -22.19 1.33 -6.03
N LEU A 104 -21.66 2.12 -6.97
CA LEU A 104 -20.43 2.93 -6.91
C LEU A 104 -20.54 4.24 -6.08
N GLU A 105 -21.56 4.43 -5.25
CA GLU A 105 -21.92 5.77 -4.77
C GLU A 105 -21.22 6.19 -3.46
N ALA A 106 -20.98 5.27 -2.50
CA ALA A 106 -20.38 5.63 -1.21
C ALA A 106 -18.84 5.77 -1.24
N CYS A 107 -18.19 5.12 -2.21
CA CYS A 107 -16.77 5.32 -2.50
C CYS A 107 -16.55 6.58 -3.36
N SER A 108 -17.61 7.21 -3.88
CA SER A 108 -17.45 8.35 -4.78
C SER A 108 -17.08 9.64 -4.05
N SER A 109 -17.41 9.84 -2.78
CA SER A 109 -17.18 11.14 -2.10
C SER A 109 -15.73 11.30 -1.62
N PHE A 110 -15.14 10.27 -1.01
CA PHE A 110 -13.72 10.26 -0.65
C PHE A 110 -12.82 10.27 -1.89
N TRP A 111 -13.19 9.48 -2.92
CA TRP A 111 -12.49 9.50 -4.18
C TRP A 111 -12.78 10.72 -5.05
N ARG A 112 -13.91 11.43 -4.97
CA ARG A 112 -14.14 12.70 -5.69
C ARG A 112 -13.42 13.87 -5.03
N SER A 113 -13.31 13.88 -3.69
CA SER A 113 -12.46 14.86 -3.00
C SER A 113 -10.99 14.70 -3.35
N LEU A 114 -10.52 13.47 -3.64
CA LEU A 114 -9.21 13.24 -4.27
C LEU A 114 -9.25 13.31 -5.82
N SER A 115 -10.34 13.00 -6.50
CA SER A 115 -10.37 12.88 -7.97
C SER A 115 -10.65 14.18 -8.69
N SER A 116 -11.21 15.19 -8.03
CA SER A 116 -11.39 16.50 -8.67
C SER A 116 -10.15 17.38 -8.52
N ASP A 117 -9.45 17.31 -7.38
CA ASP A 117 -8.26 18.14 -7.14
C ASP A 117 -6.94 17.35 -7.25
N THR A 118 -6.88 16.06 -6.88
CA THR A 118 -5.65 15.24 -7.01
C THR A 118 -5.47 14.66 -8.41
N ILE A 119 -6.52 14.47 -9.23
CA ILE A 119 -6.33 14.07 -10.64
C ILE A 119 -5.95 15.28 -11.52
N LEU A 120 -6.32 16.50 -11.13
CA LEU A 120 -5.71 17.69 -11.73
C LEU A 120 -4.24 17.85 -11.30
N CYS A 121 -3.90 17.48 -10.06
CA CYS A 121 -2.50 17.41 -9.60
C CYS A 121 -1.71 16.24 -10.24
N PHE A 122 -2.33 15.11 -10.59
CA PHE A 122 -1.70 14.04 -11.40
C PHE A 122 -1.47 14.44 -12.85
N LYS A 123 -2.07 15.54 -13.30
CA LYS A 123 -1.77 16.21 -14.57
C LYS A 123 -0.69 17.28 -14.39
N CYS A 124 0.09 17.27 -13.30
CA CYS A 124 1.32 18.03 -13.21
C CYS A 124 2.31 17.50 -14.24
N ARG A 125 2.39 18.24 -15.34
CA ARG A 125 3.44 18.14 -16.35
C ARG A 125 4.79 18.63 -15.82
N ASP A 126 4.90 18.94 -14.52
CA ASP A 126 6.08 19.48 -13.89
C ASP A 126 6.54 18.62 -12.71
N THR A 127 7.66 17.93 -12.97
CA THR A 127 8.80 17.77 -12.04
C THR A 127 8.55 17.30 -10.61
N GLY A 128 7.66 16.32 -10.34
CA GLY A 128 7.74 15.42 -9.16
C GLY A 128 7.79 16.02 -7.74
N GLY A 129 7.83 17.34 -7.58
CA GLY A 129 8.22 18.04 -6.35
C GLY A 129 7.11 18.06 -5.31
N GLU A 130 5.86 17.99 -5.75
CA GLU A 130 4.70 17.95 -4.85
C GLU A 130 4.41 16.52 -4.34
N PHE A 131 4.73 15.50 -5.14
CA PHE A 131 4.50 14.10 -4.77
C PHE A 131 5.66 13.48 -3.98
N LEU A 132 6.89 13.95 -4.21
CA LEU A 132 8.08 13.42 -3.55
C LEU A 132 8.01 13.47 -2.00
N PRO A 133 7.56 14.56 -1.34
CA PRO A 133 7.44 14.61 0.12
C PRO A 133 6.53 13.53 0.68
N PHE A 134 5.49 13.14 -0.06
CA PHE A 134 4.58 12.07 0.33
C PHE A 134 5.31 10.70 0.35
N LEU A 135 6.22 10.47 -0.58
CA LEU A 135 7.02 9.25 -0.64
C LEU A 135 8.19 9.24 0.34
N LEU A 136 8.59 10.37 0.92
CA LEU A 136 9.67 10.39 1.91
C LEU A 136 9.25 9.77 3.26
N VAL A 137 7.94 9.62 3.53
CA VAL A 137 7.42 9.00 4.76
C VAL A 137 6.93 7.56 4.51
N SER A 138 7.17 6.66 5.47
CA SER A 138 6.79 5.24 5.34
C SER A 138 5.30 5.00 5.16
N LYS A 139 4.44 5.84 5.77
CA LYS A 139 2.98 5.77 5.58
C LYS A 139 2.61 6.05 4.13
N GLY A 140 3.30 6.97 3.45
CA GLY A 140 3.03 7.28 2.06
C GLY A 140 3.44 6.16 1.11
N LYS A 141 4.61 5.55 1.33
CA LYS A 141 5.05 4.34 0.60
C LYS A 141 4.04 3.19 0.74
N ARG A 142 3.57 2.93 1.97
CA ARG A 142 2.56 1.90 2.25
C ARG A 142 1.21 2.23 1.60
N LEU A 143 0.80 3.50 1.61
CA LEU A 143 -0.43 3.92 0.95
C LEU A 143 -0.32 3.70 -0.56
N LEU A 144 0.76 4.17 -1.19
CA LEU A 144 0.99 3.98 -2.63
C LEU A 144 0.99 2.50 -3.02
N SER A 145 1.67 1.66 -2.23
CA SER A 145 1.70 0.20 -2.44
C SER A 145 0.29 -0.41 -2.49
N ARG A 146 -0.62 0.07 -1.63
CA ARG A 146 -2.03 -0.36 -1.59
C ARG A 146 -2.89 0.26 -2.69
N LEU A 147 -2.57 1.47 -3.14
CA LEU A 147 -3.33 2.18 -4.17
C LEU A 147 -3.00 1.70 -5.58
N LEU A 148 -1.74 1.36 -5.85
CA LEU A 148 -1.23 0.95 -7.16
C LEU A 148 -2.11 -0.09 -7.89
N PRO A 149 -2.58 -1.17 -7.24
CA PRO A 149 -3.45 -2.17 -7.88
C PRO A 149 -4.81 -1.64 -8.37
N PHE A 150 -5.26 -0.49 -7.87
CA PHE A 150 -6.54 0.12 -8.24
C PHE A 150 -6.38 1.25 -9.27
N LEU A 151 -5.15 1.64 -9.59
CA LEU A 151 -4.87 2.66 -10.59
C LEU A 151 -5.02 2.09 -12.00
N LYS A 152 -5.42 2.94 -12.95
CA LYS A 152 -5.33 2.62 -14.38
C LYS A 152 -3.86 2.44 -14.78
N ASN A 153 -3.61 1.63 -15.81
CA ASN A 153 -2.25 1.33 -16.29
C ASN A 153 -1.42 2.59 -16.56
N ASP A 154 -2.00 3.62 -17.20
CA ASP A 154 -1.29 4.87 -17.49
C ASP A 154 -0.86 5.61 -16.21
N ALA A 155 -1.74 5.68 -15.21
CA ALA A 155 -1.44 6.31 -13.93
C ALA A 155 -0.41 5.49 -13.13
N ALA A 156 -0.51 4.16 -13.15
CA ALA A 156 0.44 3.28 -12.49
C ALA A 156 1.84 3.35 -13.12
N LEU A 157 1.92 3.48 -14.45
CA LEU A 157 3.17 3.75 -15.17
C LEU A 157 3.75 5.10 -14.80
N GLU A 158 2.94 6.16 -14.76
CA GLU A 158 3.43 7.48 -14.37
C GLU A 158 3.96 7.48 -12.93
N MET A 159 3.29 6.76 -12.03
CA MET A 159 3.78 6.52 -10.67
C MET A 159 5.13 5.81 -10.63
N LEU A 160 5.33 4.80 -11.47
CA LEU A 160 6.61 4.12 -11.59
C LEU A 160 7.69 5.09 -12.08
N ARG A 161 7.40 5.92 -13.09
CA ARG A 161 8.33 6.91 -13.62
C ARG A 161 8.74 7.97 -12.59
N ILE A 162 7.77 8.50 -11.85
CA ILE A 162 8.05 9.46 -10.75
C ILE A 162 8.99 8.82 -9.72
N VAL A 163 8.76 7.56 -9.35
CA VAL A 163 9.61 6.85 -8.39
C VAL A 163 11.01 6.60 -8.96
N THR A 164 11.14 6.18 -10.21
CA THR A 164 12.46 5.91 -10.84
C THR A 164 13.26 7.18 -11.05
N SER A 165 12.64 8.27 -11.52
CA SER A 165 13.34 9.55 -11.73
C SER A 165 13.79 10.21 -10.41
N ASN A 166 13.10 9.95 -9.30
CA ASN A 166 13.46 10.49 -7.98
C ASN A 166 14.14 9.44 -7.07
N LEU A 167 14.58 8.31 -7.64
CA LEU A 167 15.08 7.19 -6.87
C LEU A 167 16.30 7.54 -5.99
N PRO A 168 17.31 8.31 -6.44
CA PRO A 168 18.43 8.72 -5.58
C PRO A 168 17.99 9.40 -4.28
N THR A 169 17.03 10.32 -4.38
CA THR A 169 16.51 11.06 -3.23
C THR A 169 15.72 10.14 -2.31
N LEU A 170 14.91 9.25 -2.87
CA LEU A 170 14.15 8.28 -2.09
C LEU A 170 15.06 7.30 -1.33
N MET A 171 16.11 6.79 -1.98
CA MET A 171 17.07 5.86 -1.38
C MET A 171 17.90 6.52 -0.28
N SER A 172 18.40 7.74 -0.52
CA SER A 172 19.22 8.48 0.46
C SER A 172 18.44 8.94 1.69
N ARG A 173 17.11 8.99 1.62
CA ARG A 173 16.21 9.42 2.71
C ARG A 173 15.36 8.29 3.29
N ASP A 174 15.61 7.02 2.94
CA ASP A 174 14.85 5.87 3.45
C ASP A 174 15.38 5.34 4.79
N THR A 175 15.25 6.13 5.86
CA THR A 175 15.74 5.76 7.19
C THR A 175 15.03 4.55 7.82
N GLU A 176 13.79 4.27 7.40
CA GLU A 176 12.96 3.18 7.95
C GLU A 176 12.98 1.91 7.08
N GLU A 177 13.84 1.85 6.04
CA GLU A 177 13.92 0.74 5.08
C GLU A 177 12.54 0.32 4.52
N ALA A 178 11.68 1.30 4.27
CA ALA A 178 10.29 1.07 3.92
C ALA A 178 10.07 1.00 2.39
N LEU A 179 11.06 1.36 1.56
CA LEU A 179 10.95 1.29 0.09
C LEU A 179 10.59 -0.10 -0.47
N PRO A 180 11.10 -1.23 0.06
CA PRO A 180 10.76 -2.57 -0.43
C PRO A 180 9.26 -2.88 -0.49
N VAL A 181 8.42 -2.19 0.30
CA VAL A 181 6.95 -2.37 0.27
C VAL A 181 6.34 -2.02 -1.10
N LEU A 182 7.02 -1.18 -1.88
CA LEU A 182 6.60 -0.76 -3.21
C LEU A 182 6.96 -1.80 -4.29
N TYR A 183 7.87 -2.73 -4.00
CA TYR A 183 8.37 -3.67 -5.00
C TYR A 183 7.28 -4.60 -5.57
N PRO A 184 6.45 -5.29 -4.76
CA PRO A 184 5.43 -6.19 -5.30
C PRO A 184 4.43 -5.54 -6.27
N PRO A 185 3.81 -4.38 -5.96
CA PRO A 185 2.88 -3.74 -6.90
C PRO A 185 3.61 -3.18 -8.12
N PHE A 186 4.81 -2.60 -7.98
CA PHE A 186 5.56 -2.14 -9.15
C PHE A 186 6.02 -3.27 -10.06
N ARG A 187 6.38 -4.43 -9.51
CA ARG A 187 6.68 -5.62 -10.32
C ARG A 187 5.49 -6.03 -11.19
N ASN A 188 4.26 -5.90 -10.68
CA ASN A 188 3.05 -6.17 -11.46
C ASN A 188 2.86 -5.14 -12.58
N VAL A 189 3.09 -3.85 -12.29
CA VAL A 189 3.05 -2.78 -13.30
C VAL A 189 4.10 -3.03 -14.40
N ILE A 190 5.34 -3.36 -14.00
CA ILE A 190 6.44 -3.68 -14.91
C ILE A 190 6.05 -4.84 -15.84
N GLY A 191 5.38 -5.87 -15.32
CA GLY A 191 4.91 -7.02 -16.11
C GLY A 191 3.96 -6.66 -17.25
N GLY A 192 3.27 -5.51 -17.17
CA GLY A 192 2.32 -5.04 -18.18
C GLY A 192 2.87 -3.98 -19.14
N LEU A 193 4.16 -3.62 -19.05
CA LEU A 193 4.74 -2.56 -19.88
C LEU A 193 4.96 -3.02 -21.32
N THR A 194 4.73 -2.10 -22.27
CA THR A 194 5.23 -2.24 -23.63
C THR A 194 6.74 -2.02 -23.68
N PHE A 195 7.39 -2.47 -24.76
CA PHE A 195 8.83 -2.31 -24.92
C PHE A 195 9.24 -0.83 -24.85
N SER A 196 8.59 0.07 -25.61
CA SER A 196 8.90 1.50 -25.58
C SER A 196 8.68 2.15 -24.21
N GLN A 197 7.67 1.71 -23.44
CA GLN A 197 7.46 2.20 -22.07
C GLN A 197 8.59 1.73 -21.15
N LEU A 198 8.98 0.46 -21.26
CA LEU A 198 10.08 -0.12 -20.50
C LEU A 198 11.40 0.64 -20.73
N ILE A 199 11.71 0.96 -21.99
CA ILE A 199 12.92 1.70 -22.36
C ILE A 199 12.96 3.08 -21.70
N LYS A 200 11.82 3.79 -21.68
CA LYS A 200 11.73 5.10 -21.00
C LYS A 200 12.01 5.00 -19.51
N VAL A 201 11.39 4.05 -18.82
CA VAL A 201 11.60 3.82 -17.38
C VAL A 201 13.04 3.41 -17.09
N LEU A 202 13.64 2.57 -17.95
CA LEU A 202 15.03 2.18 -17.82
C LEU A 202 15.98 3.37 -17.99
N LYS A 203 15.78 4.22 -19.01
CA LYS A 203 16.57 5.45 -19.15
C LYS A 203 16.46 6.34 -17.91
N ASP A 204 15.25 6.54 -17.40
CA ASP A 204 14.97 7.35 -16.21
C ASP A 204 15.73 6.80 -14.97
N LEU A 205 15.93 5.48 -14.90
CA LEU A 205 16.69 4.83 -13.83
C LEU A 205 18.21 4.86 -14.06
N THR A 206 18.67 4.60 -15.28
CA THR A 206 20.10 4.36 -15.58
C THR A 206 20.91 5.63 -15.85
N SER A 207 20.28 6.80 -16.06
CA SER A 207 20.99 8.05 -16.36
C SER A 207 21.92 8.49 -15.22
N ASP A 208 21.37 8.67 -14.01
CA ASP A 208 22.11 9.27 -12.88
C ASP A 208 22.12 8.38 -11.62
N SER A 209 21.25 7.37 -11.57
CA SER A 209 21.02 6.60 -10.34
C SER A 209 21.61 5.20 -10.35
N LEU A 210 22.23 4.76 -11.45
CA LEU A 210 22.60 3.35 -11.65
C LEU A 210 23.51 2.79 -10.54
N THR A 211 24.61 3.47 -10.22
CA THR A 211 25.53 3.01 -9.16
C THR A 211 24.84 2.96 -7.79
N LEU A 212 24.05 3.97 -7.46
CA LEU A 212 23.29 4.02 -6.20
C LEU A 212 22.20 2.93 -6.15
N ALA A 213 21.54 2.67 -7.28
CA ALA A 213 20.53 1.62 -7.40
C ALA A 213 21.15 0.23 -7.19
N CYS A 214 22.35 -0.04 -7.73
CA CYS A 214 23.06 -1.29 -7.51
C CYS A 214 23.42 -1.53 -6.03
N GLN A 215 23.64 -0.46 -5.27
CA GLN A 215 23.96 -0.49 -3.84
C GLN A 215 22.72 -0.44 -2.93
N ASN A 216 21.51 -0.38 -3.49
CA ASN A 216 20.29 -0.32 -2.73
C ASN A 216 19.41 -1.54 -3.02
N LYS A 217 18.95 -2.23 -1.97
CA LYS A 217 18.11 -3.43 -2.09
C LYS A 217 16.88 -3.23 -2.99
N PHE A 218 16.16 -2.12 -2.80
CA PHE A 218 14.98 -1.82 -3.61
C PHE A 218 15.37 -1.41 -5.04
N GLY A 219 16.38 -0.54 -5.19
CA GLY A 219 16.87 -0.08 -6.48
C GLY A 219 17.33 -1.22 -7.39
N LEU A 220 18.18 -2.12 -6.87
CA LEU A 220 18.69 -3.27 -7.62
C LEU A 220 17.55 -4.23 -8.00
N SER A 221 16.62 -4.47 -7.08
CA SER A 221 15.45 -5.32 -7.36
C SER A 221 14.59 -4.75 -8.48
N LEU A 222 14.41 -3.43 -8.52
CA LEU A 222 13.65 -2.75 -9.56
C LEU A 222 14.36 -2.82 -10.91
N LEU A 223 15.67 -2.57 -10.94
CA LEU A 223 16.51 -2.73 -12.13
C LEU A 223 16.38 -4.15 -12.69
N TYR A 224 16.54 -5.17 -11.85
CA TYR A 224 16.40 -6.57 -12.24
C TYR A 224 15.01 -6.92 -12.76
N ALA A 225 13.96 -6.38 -12.16
CA ALA A 225 12.60 -6.57 -12.66
C ALA A 225 12.40 -5.98 -14.07
N LEU A 226 12.95 -4.78 -14.34
CA LEU A 226 12.88 -4.13 -15.65
C LEU A 226 13.66 -4.92 -16.71
N LEU A 227 14.90 -5.33 -16.40
CA LEU A 227 15.72 -6.16 -17.30
C LEU A 227 15.05 -7.50 -17.60
N SER A 228 14.53 -8.16 -16.57
CA SER A 228 13.79 -9.43 -16.70
C SER A 228 12.57 -9.27 -17.60
N GLN A 229 11.85 -8.15 -17.50
CA GLN A 229 10.72 -7.88 -18.38
C GLN A 229 11.14 -7.65 -19.83
N GLY A 230 12.22 -6.90 -20.07
CA GLY A 230 12.74 -6.70 -21.42
C GLY A 230 13.12 -8.02 -22.09
N GLU A 231 13.78 -8.91 -21.37
CA GLU A 231 14.08 -10.26 -21.87
C GLU A 231 12.82 -11.08 -22.19
N LYS A 232 11.76 -10.99 -21.35
CA LYS A 232 10.49 -11.66 -21.64
C LYS A 232 9.85 -11.12 -22.91
N LEU A 233 9.85 -9.81 -23.11
CA LEU A 233 9.30 -9.17 -24.31
C LEU A 233 10.07 -9.60 -25.56
N LEU A 234 11.41 -9.58 -25.51
CA LEU A 234 12.27 -10.02 -26.62
C LEU A 234 12.16 -11.52 -26.94
N SER A 235 11.83 -12.34 -25.94
CA SER A 235 11.64 -13.78 -26.10
C SER A 235 10.20 -14.17 -26.47
N SER A 236 9.27 -13.23 -26.38
CA SER A 236 7.87 -13.50 -26.67
C SER A 236 7.65 -13.63 -28.17
N SER A 237 6.67 -14.46 -28.56
CA SER A 237 6.22 -14.55 -29.95
C SER A 237 5.32 -13.38 -30.37
N VAL A 238 5.00 -12.46 -29.46
CA VAL A 238 4.17 -11.29 -29.72
C VAL A 238 5.02 -10.23 -30.42
N PRO A 239 4.60 -9.70 -31.58
CA PRO A 239 5.33 -8.63 -32.25
C PRO A 239 5.54 -7.43 -31.33
N LEU A 240 6.78 -6.98 -31.23
CA LEU A 240 7.11 -5.74 -30.55
C LEU A 240 6.79 -4.56 -31.48
N GLU A 241 6.21 -3.50 -30.93
CA GLU A 241 6.05 -2.20 -31.61
C GLU A 241 7.03 -1.17 -31.00
N PRO A 242 8.34 -1.27 -31.29
CA PRO A 242 9.34 -0.35 -30.78
C PRO A 242 9.27 0.99 -31.50
N SER A 243 9.60 2.06 -30.78
CA SER A 243 9.85 3.39 -31.34
C SER A 243 11.24 3.44 -31.97
N ILE A 244 11.46 4.42 -32.83
CA ILE A 244 12.77 4.63 -33.48
C ILE A 244 13.84 4.83 -32.39
N GLY A 245 14.91 4.03 -32.44
CA GLY A 245 16.02 4.08 -31.49
C GLY A 245 15.84 3.28 -30.19
N ASP A 246 14.70 2.60 -29.98
CA ASP A 246 14.47 1.82 -28.76
C ASP A 246 15.43 0.63 -28.62
N PHE A 247 15.71 -0.09 -29.71
CA PHE A 247 16.65 -1.23 -29.68
C PHE A 247 18.11 -0.80 -29.47
N GLU A 248 18.51 0.32 -30.07
CA GLU A 248 19.84 0.90 -29.86
C GLU A 248 19.99 1.30 -28.39
N THR A 249 19.03 2.08 -27.88
CA THR A 249 18.98 2.44 -26.46
C THR A 249 19.04 1.21 -25.57
N TRP A 250 18.22 0.20 -25.84
CA TRP A 250 18.17 -1.02 -25.04
C TRP A 250 19.55 -1.65 -24.95
N THR A 251 20.19 -1.83 -26.11
CA THR A 251 21.52 -2.45 -26.22
C THR A 251 22.57 -1.65 -25.47
N ASP A 252 22.60 -0.33 -25.64
CA ASP A 252 23.50 0.58 -24.91
C ASP A 252 23.29 0.49 -23.39
N THR A 253 22.03 0.43 -22.97
CA THR A 253 21.65 0.29 -21.56
C THR A 253 22.12 -1.06 -20.99
N ILE A 254 21.98 -2.16 -21.74
CA ILE A 254 22.49 -3.48 -21.31
C ILE A 254 23.99 -3.44 -21.09
N PHE A 255 24.77 -2.87 -22.02
CA PHE A 255 26.22 -2.75 -21.87
C PHE A 255 26.59 -1.86 -20.67
N GLN A 256 25.93 -0.72 -20.50
CA GLN A 256 26.14 0.18 -19.36
C GLN A 256 25.86 -0.54 -18.03
N VAL A 257 24.71 -1.21 -17.93
CA VAL A 257 24.32 -1.94 -16.72
C VAL A 257 25.25 -3.10 -16.44
N ALA A 258 25.62 -3.90 -17.45
CA ALA A 258 26.58 -4.99 -17.29
C ALA A 258 27.94 -4.49 -16.79
N GLY A 259 28.44 -3.39 -17.36
CA GLY A 259 29.66 -2.74 -16.89
C GLY A 259 29.57 -2.35 -15.42
N GLN A 260 28.48 -1.68 -15.01
CA GLN A 260 28.28 -1.27 -13.62
C GLN A 260 28.11 -2.46 -12.67
N LEU A 261 27.35 -3.48 -13.04
CA LEU A 261 27.15 -4.68 -12.24
C LEU A 261 28.45 -5.48 -12.07
N SER A 262 29.40 -5.41 -13.00
CA SER A 262 30.71 -6.08 -12.85
C SER A 262 31.67 -5.36 -11.89
N GLN A 263 31.43 -4.06 -11.64
CA GLN A 263 32.34 -3.19 -10.88
C GLN A 263 31.82 -2.84 -9.49
N CYS A 264 30.50 -2.92 -9.26
CA CYS A 264 29.88 -2.59 -7.99
C CYS A 264 29.81 -3.80 -7.05
N SER A 265 29.96 -3.55 -5.74
CA SER A 265 29.50 -4.47 -4.70
C SER A 265 27.97 -4.42 -4.68
N LEU A 266 27.32 -5.56 -4.94
CA LEU A 266 25.87 -5.66 -5.05
C LEU A 266 25.24 -6.01 -3.71
N VAL A 267 24.08 -5.42 -3.44
CA VAL A 267 23.24 -5.79 -2.30
C VAL A 267 22.36 -6.99 -2.67
N GLU A 268 22.03 -7.85 -1.70
CA GLU A 268 21.08 -8.95 -1.94
C GLU A 268 19.71 -8.41 -2.40
N PRO A 269 19.25 -8.74 -3.63
CA PRO A 269 17.98 -8.27 -4.14
C PRO A 269 16.80 -8.94 -3.43
N LEU A 270 15.62 -8.32 -3.49
CA LEU A 270 14.37 -8.92 -3.00
C LEU A 270 13.98 -10.17 -3.78
N LEU A 271 14.31 -10.19 -5.08
CA LEU A 271 14.07 -11.32 -5.96
C LEU A 271 15.06 -11.25 -7.13
N LEU A 272 15.79 -12.34 -7.34
CA LEU A 272 16.67 -12.53 -8.50
C LEU A 272 15.89 -13.25 -9.63
N PRO A 273 15.58 -12.58 -10.76
CA PRO A 273 14.90 -13.23 -11.87
C PRO A 273 15.81 -14.22 -12.60
N SER A 274 15.31 -15.43 -12.86
CA SER A 274 16.09 -16.53 -13.47
C SER A 274 16.51 -16.28 -14.92
N ASN A 275 15.85 -15.36 -15.62
CA ASN A 275 16.12 -15.05 -17.02
C ASN A 275 17.19 -13.95 -17.23
N LEU A 276 17.77 -13.40 -16.17
CA LEU A 276 18.80 -12.36 -16.32
C LEU A 276 20.09 -12.89 -16.96
N LEU A 277 20.52 -14.10 -16.61
CA LEU A 277 21.68 -14.68 -17.27
C LEU A 277 21.42 -14.92 -18.76
N THR A 278 20.21 -15.37 -19.11
CA THR A 278 19.79 -15.53 -20.51
C THR A 278 19.89 -14.21 -21.27
N LEU A 279 19.44 -13.11 -20.66
CA LEU A 279 19.58 -11.77 -21.21
C LEU A 279 21.05 -11.43 -21.47
N PHE A 280 21.92 -11.54 -20.47
CA PHE A 280 23.33 -11.18 -20.62
C PHE A 280 24.04 -12.06 -21.66
N CYS A 281 23.69 -13.34 -21.77
CA CYS A 281 24.23 -14.24 -22.80
C CYS A 281 23.90 -13.81 -24.24
N ARG A 282 22.84 -12.99 -24.46
CA ARG A 282 22.50 -12.51 -25.81
C ARG A 282 23.43 -11.40 -26.31
N TYR A 283 24.00 -10.62 -25.40
CA TYR A 283 24.70 -9.38 -25.72
C TYR A 283 26.19 -9.40 -25.34
N LEU A 284 26.57 -10.16 -24.33
CA LEU A 284 27.90 -10.13 -23.74
C LEU A 284 28.69 -11.39 -24.09
N ASP A 285 30.03 -11.26 -24.06
CA ASP A 285 30.92 -12.40 -24.22
C ASP A 285 30.90 -13.33 -23.00
N LYS A 286 31.35 -14.57 -23.20
CA LYS A 286 31.30 -15.63 -22.19
C LYS A 286 32.06 -15.27 -20.90
N HIS A 287 33.19 -14.57 -21.00
CA HIS A 287 33.99 -14.22 -19.82
C HIS A 287 33.24 -13.22 -18.94
N THR A 288 32.70 -12.17 -19.55
CA THR A 288 31.90 -11.15 -18.84
C THR A 288 30.67 -11.76 -18.17
N VAL A 289 29.97 -12.68 -18.84
CA VAL A 289 28.80 -13.37 -18.24
C VAL A 289 29.19 -14.19 -17.02
N HIS A 290 30.32 -14.92 -17.06
CA HIS A 290 30.78 -15.69 -15.90
C HIS A 290 31.12 -14.80 -14.71
N GLN A 291 31.76 -13.66 -14.96
CA GLN A 291 32.05 -12.67 -13.92
C GLN A 291 30.76 -12.11 -13.31
N LEU A 292 29.79 -11.72 -14.14
CA LEU A 292 28.49 -11.22 -13.68
C LEU A 292 27.73 -12.26 -12.87
N LYS A 293 27.68 -13.51 -13.34
CA LYS A 293 27.04 -14.60 -12.62
C LYS A 293 27.60 -14.72 -11.20
N SER A 294 28.93 -14.70 -11.06
CA SER A 294 29.58 -14.80 -9.75
C SER A 294 29.34 -13.59 -8.85
N ASN A 295 29.02 -12.42 -9.40
CA ASN A 295 28.73 -11.23 -8.59
C ASN A 295 27.25 -11.12 -8.20
N MET A 296 26.36 -11.81 -8.92
CA MET A 296 24.92 -11.82 -8.69
C MET A 296 24.45 -12.96 -7.77
N GLU A 297 25.27 -14.00 -7.60
CA GLU A 297 25.09 -15.13 -6.67
C GLU A 297 25.69 -14.82 -5.30
#